data_AF-A0A6G2FXV1-F1
#
_entry.id   AF-A0A6G2FXV1-F1
#
_cell.length_a   1.000
_cell.length_b   1.000
_cell.length_c   1.000
_cell.angle_alpha   90.00
_cell.angle_beta   90.00
_cell.angle_gamma   90.00
#
_symmetry.space_group_name_H-M   'P 1'
#
loop_
_entity.id
_entity.type
_entity.pdbx_description
1 polymer ?
#
loop_
_entity_poly.entity_id
_entity_poly.type
_entity_poly.pdbx_seq_one_letter_code
_entity_poly.pdbx_strand_id
1 'polypeptide(L)'
;MARPLRFRYAPGRWDETRVRRDIYDDLDSNLGATWETPWFKPPDGFDAARFEMDNGDVALFLWNDDVAYWMGNTETPETLWRTDKKGFTEVPDDVSRWVTRELTAQLHEESPWLEPYPHLSWFFLPVFLSKDGRETTRSFFDDHAAGFPDATRDEALSFYEEFLATGVLDDDREVMAGKLGTSEYLDLTRMTAAMGEFNAGKFLVDAGYDIVPEIDVTTGHAIDYRASRNGEGTLVEVTRPLPTSKRSAGTPVAAVRDTAETKSGGQLQEHGGGVVLFVDCSSFPDDEWRSVHAEKPEVHHRPAVVFRVRPDGRFEGYTKGSVPLDVPF
;
A
#
# COMPACT_ATOMS: atom_id res chain seq x y z
N MET A 1 14.79 2.52 8.24
CA MET A 1 13.62 1.89 7.59
C MET A 1 12.88 3.00 6.88
N ALA A 2 12.85 2.93 5.56
CA ALA A 2 12.10 3.84 4.73
C ALA A 2 10.61 3.78 5.14
N ARG A 3 9.93 4.93 5.11
CA ARG A 3 8.52 5.06 5.47
C ARG A 3 7.81 5.78 4.32
N PRO A 4 6.50 5.56 4.15
CA PRO A 4 5.69 6.36 3.24
C PRO A 4 5.89 7.86 3.46
N LEU A 5 5.60 8.65 2.44
CA LEU A 5 5.64 10.11 2.51
C LEU A 5 4.84 10.60 3.72
N ARG A 6 5.45 11.51 4.48
CA ARG A 6 4.88 12.15 5.66
C ARG A 6 5.34 13.60 5.73
N PHE A 7 4.47 14.44 6.25
CA PHE A 7 4.78 15.82 6.52
C PHE A 7 5.83 15.94 7.62
N ARG A 8 6.73 16.89 7.47
CA ARG A 8 7.51 17.43 8.58
C ARG A 8 6.85 18.72 9.05
N TYR A 9 6.48 18.77 10.32
CA TYR A 9 5.83 19.92 10.95
C TYR A 9 6.84 20.81 11.67
N ALA A 10 7.05 22.03 11.18
CA ALA A 10 8.04 22.95 11.70
C ALA A 10 7.37 24.19 12.31
N PRO A 11 7.14 24.23 13.63
CA PRO A 11 6.48 25.37 14.26
C PRO A 11 7.34 26.63 14.27
N GLY A 12 6.68 27.77 14.43
CA GLY A 12 7.30 29.09 14.51
C GLY A 12 7.29 29.81 13.17
N ARG A 13 7.75 31.06 13.20
CA ARG A 13 7.71 31.95 12.04
C ARG A 13 8.64 31.52 10.92
N TRP A 14 8.09 31.49 9.72
CA TRP A 14 8.81 31.28 8.48
C TRP A 14 8.51 32.41 7.49
N ASP A 15 9.52 32.82 6.76
CA ASP A 15 9.41 33.77 5.66
C ASP A 15 10.35 33.32 4.53
N GLU A 16 10.18 33.89 3.33
CA GLU A 16 10.95 33.53 2.15
C GLU A 16 12.48 33.62 2.39
N THR A 17 12.92 34.60 3.19
CA THR A 17 14.36 34.76 3.49
C THR A 17 14.88 33.58 4.29
N ARG A 18 14.11 33.14 5.30
CA ARG A 18 14.44 31.95 6.09
C ARG A 18 14.38 30.69 5.25
N VAL A 19 13.37 30.51 4.41
CA VAL A 19 13.25 29.34 3.54
C VAL A 19 14.43 29.26 2.56
N ARG A 20 14.82 30.39 1.97
CA ARG A 20 16.03 30.46 1.12
C ARG A 20 17.27 29.96 1.84
N ARG A 21 17.56 30.55 3.00
CA ARG A 21 18.75 30.22 3.79
C ARG A 21 18.75 28.81 4.40
N ASP A 22 17.62 28.39 4.99
CA ASP A 22 17.55 27.20 5.83
C ASP A 22 17.13 25.93 5.07
N ILE A 23 16.59 26.08 3.86
CA ILE A 23 16.05 24.98 3.03
C ILE A 23 16.70 24.99 1.65
N TYR A 24 16.52 26.05 0.88
CA TYR A 24 16.92 26.07 -0.54
C TYR A 24 18.45 26.01 -0.73
N ASP A 25 19.21 26.87 -0.06
CA ASP A 25 20.66 26.96 -0.26
C ASP A 25 21.37 25.61 0.02
N ASP A 26 20.87 24.87 1.02
CA ASP A 26 21.36 23.52 1.35
C ASP A 26 20.99 22.51 0.24
N LEU A 27 19.74 22.49 -0.22
CA LEU A 27 19.29 21.60 -1.30
C LEU A 27 19.99 21.90 -2.63
N ASP A 28 20.18 23.18 -2.98
CA ASP A 28 20.87 23.60 -4.19
C ASP A 28 22.34 23.16 -4.16
N SER A 29 23.04 23.47 -3.06
CA SER A 29 24.45 23.13 -2.93
C SER A 29 24.73 21.62 -2.93
N ASN A 30 23.79 20.80 -2.44
CA ASN A 30 23.97 19.36 -2.31
C ASN A 30 23.36 18.55 -3.47
N LEU A 31 22.24 19.00 -4.03
CA LEU A 31 21.40 18.22 -4.97
C LEU A 31 21.01 18.99 -6.24
N GLY A 32 21.50 20.22 -6.44
CA GLY A 32 21.18 21.03 -7.63
C GLY A 32 19.71 21.45 -7.68
N ALA A 33 19.13 21.77 -6.53
CA ALA A 33 17.74 22.18 -6.45
C ALA A 33 17.45 23.51 -7.18
N THR A 34 16.37 23.53 -7.94
CA THR A 34 15.76 24.74 -8.50
C THR A 34 14.55 25.14 -7.67
N TRP A 35 14.43 26.44 -7.36
CA TRP A 35 13.26 27.00 -6.68
C TRP A 35 12.20 27.36 -7.72
N GLU A 36 11.08 26.65 -7.68
CA GLU A 36 9.97 26.81 -8.61
C GLU A 36 8.69 27.32 -7.94
N THR A 37 7.80 27.85 -8.78
CA THR A 37 6.42 28.14 -8.36
C THR A 37 5.61 26.85 -8.35
N PRO A 38 4.85 26.55 -7.29
CA PRO A 38 3.98 25.38 -7.29
C PRO A 38 2.94 25.42 -8.41
N TRP A 39 2.51 24.26 -8.89
CA TRP A 39 1.56 24.18 -10.01
C TRP A 39 0.14 24.60 -9.61
N PHE A 40 -0.20 24.45 -8.33
CA PHE A 40 -1.49 24.81 -7.77
C PHE A 40 -1.34 25.95 -6.76
N LYS A 41 -2.32 26.86 -6.76
CA LYS A 41 -2.38 27.95 -5.78
C LYS A 41 -2.38 27.36 -4.35
N PRO A 42 -1.50 27.84 -3.45
CA PRO A 42 -1.49 27.40 -2.06
C PRO A 42 -2.75 27.83 -1.30
N PRO A 43 -3.02 27.19 -0.14
CA PRO A 43 -4.09 27.61 0.76
C PRO A 43 -3.95 29.08 1.20
N ASP A 44 -5.08 29.73 1.48
CA ASP A 44 -5.07 31.14 1.89
C ASP A 44 -4.30 31.30 3.22
N GLY A 45 -3.45 32.33 3.28
CA GLY A 45 -2.59 32.59 4.45
C GLY A 45 -1.28 31.80 4.47
N PHE A 46 -0.99 31.02 3.43
CA PHE A 46 0.30 30.37 3.24
C PHE A 46 1.02 30.86 1.99
N ASP A 47 2.33 31.04 2.12
CA ASP A 47 3.25 31.06 1.00
C ASP A 47 3.74 29.62 0.73
N ALA A 48 4.23 29.40 -0.49
CA ALA A 48 4.61 28.07 -0.94
C ALA A 48 5.77 28.10 -1.93
N ALA A 49 6.57 27.04 -1.89
CA ALA A 49 7.65 26.80 -2.83
C ALA A 49 7.66 25.33 -3.23
N ARG A 50 8.06 25.10 -4.47
CA ARG A 50 8.38 23.79 -5.01
C ARG A 50 9.88 23.75 -5.28
N PHE A 51 10.52 22.66 -4.90
CA PHE A 51 11.94 22.41 -5.14
C PHE A 51 12.06 21.20 -6.04
N GLU A 52 12.78 21.35 -7.14
CA GLU A 52 13.07 20.26 -8.09
C GLU A 52 14.58 20.05 -8.13
N MET A 53 15.00 18.82 -7.87
CA MET A 53 16.41 18.46 -7.73
C MET A 53 16.91 17.83 -9.03
N ASP A 54 18.20 17.95 -9.34
CA ASP A 54 18.79 17.41 -10.58
C ASP A 54 18.63 15.89 -10.73
N ASN A 55 18.44 15.18 -9.61
CA ASN A 55 18.20 13.74 -9.58
C ASN A 55 16.73 13.35 -9.81
N GLY A 56 15.85 14.31 -10.09
CA GLY A 56 14.41 14.12 -10.28
C GLY A 56 13.60 14.06 -8.98
N ASP A 57 14.23 14.25 -7.82
CA ASP A 57 13.47 14.40 -6.58
C ASP A 57 12.73 15.74 -6.55
N VAL A 58 11.60 15.76 -5.85
CA VAL A 58 10.77 16.94 -5.64
C VAL A 58 10.47 17.13 -4.16
N ALA A 59 10.33 18.38 -3.76
CA ALA A 59 9.81 18.77 -2.46
C ALA A 59 8.90 19.99 -2.53
N LEU A 60 7.96 20.03 -1.60
CA LEU A 60 7.00 21.09 -1.40
C LEU A 60 7.22 21.66 0.00
N PHE A 61 7.28 22.97 0.09
CA PHE A 61 7.36 23.68 1.35
C PHE A 61 6.25 24.72 1.42
N LEU A 62 5.43 24.63 2.45
CA LEU A 62 4.30 25.51 2.70
C LEU A 62 4.50 26.19 4.04
N TRP A 63 4.41 27.51 4.13
CA TRP A 63 4.72 28.23 5.36
C TRP A 63 3.92 29.51 5.58
N ASN A 64 3.87 29.95 6.82
CA ASN A 64 3.34 31.24 7.24
C ASN A 64 4.07 31.76 8.50
N ASP A 65 3.50 32.78 9.15
CA ASP A 65 4.09 33.41 10.33
C ASP A 65 4.08 32.51 11.60
N ASP A 66 3.40 31.37 11.58
CA ASP A 66 3.19 30.48 12.73
C ASP A 66 3.76 29.07 12.56
N VAL A 67 3.81 28.56 11.32
CA VAL A 67 4.15 27.16 11.02
C VAL A 67 4.67 26.99 9.60
N ALA A 68 5.45 25.93 9.37
CA ALA A 68 5.68 25.37 8.05
C ALA A 68 5.49 23.85 7.97
N TYR A 69 5.20 23.39 6.77
CA TYR A 69 5.04 21.99 6.38
C TYR A 69 5.99 21.67 5.23
N TRP A 70 6.77 20.61 5.40
CA TRP A 70 7.61 20.06 4.34
C TRP A 70 7.09 18.68 3.92
N MET A 71 7.01 18.45 2.61
CA MET A 71 6.72 17.16 2.01
C MET A 71 7.62 16.95 0.80
N GLY A 72 8.31 15.83 0.70
CA GLY A 72 9.14 15.57 -0.46
C GLY A 72 9.77 14.20 -0.44
N ASN A 73 10.26 13.78 -1.61
CA ASN A 73 10.90 12.50 -1.82
C ASN A 73 12.43 12.62 -1.89
N THR A 74 12.97 13.70 -1.35
CA THR A 74 14.41 13.97 -1.30
C THR A 74 14.99 13.84 0.11
N GLU A 75 16.29 14.14 0.25
CA GLU A 75 16.88 14.38 1.57
C GLU A 75 16.16 15.51 2.31
N THR A 76 15.78 15.24 3.56
CA THR A 76 15.19 16.27 4.42
C THR A 76 16.30 17.24 4.84
N PRO A 77 16.16 18.56 4.69
CA PRO A 77 17.13 19.53 5.19
C PRO A 77 17.38 19.40 6.69
N GLU A 78 18.61 19.70 7.15
CA GLU A 78 19.02 19.50 8.55
C GLU A 78 18.11 20.25 9.55
N THR A 79 17.69 21.47 9.21
CA THR A 79 16.76 22.29 9.99
C THR A 79 15.45 21.56 10.32
N LEU A 80 15.08 20.56 9.52
CA LEU A 80 13.85 19.77 9.64
C LEU A 80 14.07 18.35 10.18
N TRP A 81 15.28 17.96 10.58
CA TRP A 81 15.54 16.58 11.05
C TRP A 81 14.79 16.25 12.35
N ARG A 82 14.69 17.21 13.26
CA ARG A 82 14.09 17.05 14.61
C ARG A 82 12.64 17.48 14.70
N THR A 83 11.99 17.76 13.57
CA THR A 83 10.57 18.12 13.55
C THR A 83 9.68 16.88 13.62
N ASP A 84 8.48 17.07 14.17
CA ASP A 84 7.45 16.05 14.22
C ASP A 84 7.04 15.58 12.82
N LYS A 85 6.82 14.28 12.67
CA LYS A 85 6.25 13.69 11.45
C LYS A 85 4.74 13.60 11.59
N LYS A 86 4.01 14.04 10.57
CA LYS A 86 2.54 14.01 10.52
C LYS A 86 2.06 13.25 9.27
N GLY A 87 1.01 12.47 9.42
CA GLY A 87 0.23 11.89 8.33
C GLY A 87 -0.59 12.96 7.60
N PHE A 88 -1.22 12.56 6.50
CA PHE A 88 -2.11 13.36 5.68
C PHE A 88 -3.40 13.76 6.42
N THR A 89 -3.82 12.99 7.43
CA THR A 89 -4.99 13.29 8.27
C THR A 89 -4.63 14.06 9.55
N GLU A 90 -3.34 14.25 9.83
CA GLU A 90 -2.86 14.93 11.04
C GLU A 90 -2.47 16.40 10.81
N VAL A 91 -2.62 16.90 9.58
CA VAL A 91 -2.37 18.29 9.18
C VAL A 91 -3.69 18.93 8.70
N PRO A 92 -3.79 20.27 8.61
CA PRO A 92 -4.99 20.92 8.10
C PRO A 92 -5.42 20.40 6.71
N ASP A 93 -6.72 20.23 6.50
CA ASP A 93 -7.28 19.62 5.29
C ASP A 93 -6.88 20.33 4.00
N ASP A 94 -6.77 21.65 4.04
CA ASP A 94 -6.38 22.48 2.89
C ASP A 94 -4.89 22.30 2.53
N VAL A 95 -4.02 22.18 3.53
CA VAL A 95 -2.59 21.81 3.36
C VAL A 95 -2.47 20.42 2.76
N SER A 96 -3.15 19.43 3.36
CA SER A 96 -3.13 18.04 2.91
C SER A 96 -3.63 17.91 1.47
N ARG A 97 -4.73 18.58 1.14
CA ARG A 97 -5.32 18.62 -0.20
C ARG A 97 -4.39 19.27 -1.22
N TRP A 98 -3.77 20.40 -0.89
CA TRP A 98 -2.85 21.08 -1.80
C TRP A 98 -1.63 20.20 -2.12
N VAL A 99 -0.99 19.62 -1.10
CA VAL A 99 0.13 18.69 -1.30
C VAL A 99 -0.28 17.47 -2.12
N THR A 100 -1.45 16.90 -1.83
CA THR A 100 -1.96 15.75 -2.58
C THR A 100 -2.12 16.08 -4.06
N ARG A 101 -2.58 17.29 -4.41
CA ARG A 101 -2.73 17.72 -5.81
C ARG A 101 -1.38 17.88 -6.50
N GLU A 102 -0.43 18.57 -5.87
CA GLU A 102 0.94 18.74 -6.40
C GLU A 102 1.62 17.38 -6.65
N LEU A 103 1.57 16.49 -5.67
CA LEU A 103 2.16 15.15 -5.77
C LEU A 103 1.43 14.28 -6.80
N THR A 104 0.10 14.34 -6.88
CA THR A 104 -0.64 13.56 -7.88
C THR A 104 -0.29 14.01 -9.30
N ALA A 105 -0.21 15.33 -9.53
CA ALA A 105 0.26 15.85 -10.80
C ALA A 105 1.70 15.37 -11.11
N GLN A 106 2.58 15.30 -10.10
CA GLN A 106 3.96 14.83 -10.29
C GLN A 106 3.96 13.38 -10.73
N LEU A 107 3.18 12.57 -10.02
CA LEU A 107 3.05 11.14 -10.31
C LEU A 107 2.55 10.91 -11.74
N HIS A 108 1.57 11.69 -12.19
CA HIS A 108 1.01 11.54 -13.54
C HIS A 108 1.92 12.11 -14.63
N GLU A 109 2.74 13.12 -14.34
CA GLU A 109 3.79 13.56 -15.26
C GLU A 109 4.87 12.49 -15.45
N GLU A 110 5.34 11.88 -14.36
CA GLU A 110 6.39 10.85 -14.39
C GLU A 110 5.88 9.47 -14.80
N SER A 111 4.60 9.17 -14.58
CA SER A 111 3.97 7.87 -14.78
C SER A 111 2.54 8.03 -15.31
N PRO A 112 2.38 8.52 -16.56
CA PRO A 112 1.07 8.87 -17.12
C PRO A 112 0.12 7.68 -17.26
N TRP A 113 0.63 6.45 -17.24
CA TRP A 113 -0.19 5.25 -17.22
C TRP A 113 -1.01 5.08 -15.94
N LEU A 114 -0.72 5.83 -14.87
CA LEU A 114 -1.51 5.88 -13.63
C LEU A 114 -2.70 6.85 -13.70
N GLU A 115 -2.71 7.81 -14.64
CA GLU A 115 -3.75 8.85 -14.76
C GLU A 115 -5.18 8.27 -14.90
N PRO A 116 -5.42 7.17 -15.65
CA PRO A 116 -6.73 6.54 -15.74
C PRO A 116 -7.23 5.89 -14.43
N TYR A 117 -6.37 5.76 -13.42
CA TYR A 117 -6.64 5.07 -12.16
C TYR A 117 -6.48 6.02 -10.96
N PRO A 118 -7.40 7.01 -10.81
CA PRO A 118 -7.27 8.06 -9.80
C PRO A 118 -7.38 7.55 -8.36
N HIS A 119 -8.21 6.55 -8.07
CA HIS A 119 -8.33 6.02 -6.70
C HIS A 119 -7.07 5.25 -6.30
N LEU A 120 -6.51 4.45 -7.20
CA LEU A 120 -5.24 3.76 -7.02
C LEU A 120 -4.08 4.75 -6.87
N SER A 121 -4.01 5.76 -7.74
CA SER A 121 -3.00 6.82 -7.70
C SER A 121 -3.03 7.55 -6.36
N TRP A 122 -4.23 7.94 -5.90
CA TRP A 122 -4.41 8.59 -4.62
C TRP A 122 -4.02 7.66 -3.47
N PHE A 123 -4.55 6.44 -3.44
CA PHE A 123 -4.35 5.51 -2.33
C PHE A 123 -2.86 5.23 -2.09
N PHE A 124 -2.12 4.87 -3.13
CA PHE A 124 -0.70 4.54 -3.06
C PHE A 124 0.25 5.72 -3.28
N LEU A 125 -0.26 6.96 -3.44
CA LEU A 125 0.56 8.17 -3.56
C LEU A 125 1.74 8.25 -2.56
N PRO A 126 1.55 7.90 -1.26
CA PRO A 126 2.62 8.03 -0.27
C PRO A 126 3.80 7.08 -0.53
N VAL A 127 3.59 5.98 -1.26
CA VAL A 127 4.64 5.02 -1.61
C VAL A 127 5.15 5.22 -3.04
N PHE A 128 4.26 5.57 -3.98
CA PHE A 128 4.62 5.90 -5.37
C PHE A 128 5.51 7.14 -5.51
N LEU A 129 5.49 8.04 -4.53
CA LEU A 129 6.41 9.17 -4.47
C LEU A 129 7.30 9.13 -3.23
N SER A 130 7.46 7.98 -2.57
CA SER A 130 8.44 7.89 -1.49
C SER A 130 9.88 7.96 -2.01
N LYS A 131 10.78 8.57 -1.24
CA LYS A 131 12.21 8.69 -1.58
C LYS A 131 12.80 7.35 -2.01
N ASP A 132 12.70 6.36 -1.13
CA ASP A 132 13.37 5.08 -1.33
C ASP A 132 12.51 4.10 -2.15
N GLY A 133 11.21 4.37 -2.36
CA GLY A 133 10.29 3.39 -2.94
C GLY A 133 9.66 3.77 -4.28
N ARG A 134 9.78 5.01 -4.77
CA ARG A 134 9.06 5.43 -5.99
C ARG A 134 9.34 4.52 -7.19
N GLU A 135 10.61 4.21 -7.44
CA GLU A 135 11.01 3.41 -8.61
C GLU A 135 10.52 1.98 -8.47
N THR A 136 10.72 1.36 -7.30
CA THR A 136 10.38 -0.04 -7.07
C THR A 136 8.88 -0.27 -6.97
N THR A 137 8.14 0.65 -6.35
CA THR A 137 6.68 0.59 -6.28
C THR A 137 6.05 0.77 -7.65
N ARG A 138 6.49 1.76 -8.45
CA ARG A 138 5.98 1.92 -9.81
C ARG A 138 6.33 0.74 -10.71
N SER A 139 7.59 0.26 -10.68
CA SER A 139 7.99 -0.94 -11.43
C SER A 139 7.19 -2.18 -11.03
N PHE A 140 6.86 -2.36 -9.75
CA PHE A 140 6.00 -3.47 -9.33
C PHE A 140 4.60 -3.43 -9.96
N PHE A 141 4.00 -2.24 -10.09
CA PHE A 141 2.70 -2.10 -10.75
C PHE A 141 2.81 -2.18 -12.27
N ASP A 142 3.85 -1.56 -12.86
CA ASP A 142 4.06 -1.47 -14.31
C ASP A 142 4.55 -2.78 -14.92
N ASP A 143 5.68 -3.30 -14.42
CA ASP A 143 6.39 -4.46 -14.99
C ASP A 143 5.89 -5.80 -14.45
N HIS A 144 5.25 -5.79 -13.28
CA HIS A 144 4.87 -7.01 -12.56
C HIS A 144 3.37 -7.14 -12.29
N ALA A 145 2.54 -6.28 -12.90
CA ALA A 145 1.08 -6.30 -12.79
C ALA A 145 0.61 -6.46 -11.32
N ALA A 146 1.31 -5.78 -10.41
CA ALA A 146 1.05 -5.80 -8.96
C ALA A 146 0.96 -7.23 -8.38
N GLY A 147 1.77 -8.16 -8.91
CA GLY A 147 1.89 -9.53 -8.43
C GLY A 147 0.85 -10.50 -8.98
N PHE A 148 0.05 -10.11 -9.99
CA PHE A 148 -0.77 -11.05 -10.75
C PHE A 148 0.03 -11.65 -11.91
N PRO A 149 0.39 -12.95 -11.88
CA PRO A 149 0.96 -13.60 -13.05
C PRO A 149 -0.10 -13.69 -14.15
N ASP A 150 0.33 -13.71 -15.41
CA ASP A 150 -0.54 -13.84 -16.59
C ASP A 150 -1.52 -12.67 -16.80
N ALA A 151 -1.39 -11.58 -16.05
CA ALA A 151 -2.16 -10.36 -16.24
C ALA A 151 -1.31 -9.27 -16.89
N THR A 152 -1.95 -8.42 -17.67
CA THR A 152 -1.39 -7.13 -18.08
C THR A 152 -1.45 -6.13 -16.93
N ARG A 153 -0.63 -5.08 -17.03
CA ARG A 153 -0.70 -3.93 -16.13
C ARG A 153 -2.11 -3.37 -16.03
N ASP A 154 -2.74 -3.07 -17.17
CA ASP A 154 -4.03 -2.37 -17.19
C ASP A 154 -5.15 -3.21 -16.57
N GLU A 155 -5.12 -4.53 -16.76
CA GLU A 155 -6.03 -5.46 -16.06
C GLU A 155 -5.83 -5.38 -14.54
N ALA A 156 -4.59 -5.49 -14.05
CA ALA A 156 -4.29 -5.42 -12.62
C ALA A 156 -4.66 -4.06 -12.01
N LEU A 157 -4.36 -2.95 -12.71
CA LEU A 157 -4.70 -1.61 -12.23
C LEU A 157 -6.21 -1.39 -12.19
N SER A 158 -6.95 -1.85 -13.21
CA SER A 158 -8.41 -1.75 -13.23
C SER A 158 -9.05 -2.52 -12.06
N PHE A 159 -8.50 -3.69 -11.74
CA PHE A 159 -8.95 -4.50 -10.61
C PHE A 159 -8.82 -3.76 -9.26
N TYR A 160 -7.66 -3.16 -9.00
CA TYR A 160 -7.45 -2.42 -7.76
C TYR A 160 -8.16 -1.06 -7.76
N GLU A 161 -8.27 -0.39 -8.90
CA GLU A 161 -9.03 0.84 -9.05
C GLU A 161 -10.50 0.61 -8.67
N GLU A 162 -11.14 -0.44 -9.18
CA GLU A 162 -12.53 -0.78 -8.85
C GLU A 162 -12.70 -1.01 -7.34
N PHE A 163 -11.78 -1.75 -6.72
CA PHE A 163 -11.84 -2.00 -5.28
C PHE A 163 -11.65 -0.73 -4.46
N LEU A 164 -10.63 0.07 -4.78
CA LEU A 164 -10.31 1.30 -4.04
C LEU A 164 -11.36 2.39 -4.26
N ALA A 165 -12.05 2.41 -5.40
CA ALA A 165 -13.16 3.31 -5.66
C ALA A 165 -14.36 3.09 -4.73
N THR A 166 -14.43 1.96 -4.03
CA THR A 166 -15.46 1.72 -3.00
C THR A 166 -15.27 2.60 -1.76
N GLY A 167 -14.06 3.12 -1.52
CA GLY A 167 -13.71 3.93 -0.35
C GLY A 167 -13.61 3.15 0.96
N VAL A 168 -13.76 1.83 0.95
CA VAL A 168 -13.83 0.99 2.16
C VAL A 168 -12.53 0.98 2.98
N LEU A 169 -11.40 1.35 2.37
CA LEU A 169 -10.09 1.42 3.02
C LEU A 169 -9.58 2.86 3.20
N ASP A 170 -10.38 3.88 2.90
CA ASP A 170 -9.92 5.28 2.83
C ASP A 170 -9.42 5.79 4.20
N ASP A 171 -10.12 5.43 5.28
CA ASP A 171 -9.75 5.80 6.65
C ASP A 171 -8.43 5.15 7.10
N ASP A 172 -8.07 4.01 6.51
CA ASP A 172 -6.87 3.22 6.81
C ASP A 172 -5.78 3.34 5.73
N ARG A 173 -5.95 4.26 4.77
CA ARG A 173 -5.09 4.40 3.58
C ARG A 173 -3.61 4.44 3.92
N GLU A 174 -3.19 5.24 4.89
CA GLU A 174 -1.75 5.36 5.23
C GLU A 174 -1.15 4.04 5.70
N VAL A 175 -1.92 3.28 6.49
CA VAL A 175 -1.48 2.01 7.04
C VAL A 175 -1.43 0.98 5.92
N MET A 176 -2.53 0.84 5.18
CA MET A 176 -2.68 -0.15 4.12
C MET A 176 -1.75 0.11 2.94
N ALA A 177 -1.62 1.35 2.44
CA ALA A 177 -0.64 1.69 1.41
C ALA A 177 0.79 1.47 1.91
N GLY A 178 1.05 1.73 3.20
CA GLY A 178 2.34 1.52 3.84
C GLY A 178 2.80 0.06 3.87
N LYS A 179 1.89 -0.93 3.84
CA LYS A 179 2.22 -2.36 3.83
C LYS A 179 3.00 -2.78 2.58
N LEU A 180 2.77 -2.13 1.44
CA LEU A 180 3.58 -2.35 0.23
C LEU A 180 5.07 -2.06 0.49
N GLY A 181 5.31 -1.10 1.38
CA GLY A 181 6.61 -0.65 1.85
C GLY A 181 7.34 0.22 0.82
N THR A 182 8.40 0.86 1.29
CA THR A 182 9.26 1.75 0.51
C THR A 182 10.66 1.16 0.60
N SER A 183 11.28 0.77 -0.50
CA SER A 183 12.58 0.09 -0.50
C SER A 183 13.30 0.36 -1.81
N GLU A 184 14.59 0.68 -1.75
CA GLU A 184 15.42 0.90 -2.95
C GLU A 184 15.55 -0.38 -3.78
N TYR A 185 15.29 -1.54 -3.16
CA TYR A 185 15.27 -2.84 -3.82
C TYR A 185 13.85 -3.33 -4.01
N LEU A 186 13.58 -3.82 -5.22
CA LEU A 186 12.32 -4.45 -5.58
C LEU A 186 12.16 -5.81 -4.87
N ASP A 187 11.39 -5.83 -3.79
CA ASP A 187 11.07 -7.03 -3.04
C ASP A 187 9.69 -7.58 -3.46
N LEU A 188 9.70 -8.37 -4.53
CA LEU A 188 8.48 -9.01 -5.05
C LEU A 188 7.80 -9.92 -4.02
N THR A 189 8.54 -10.49 -3.07
CA THR A 189 7.97 -11.36 -2.04
C THR A 189 7.06 -10.55 -1.13
N ARG A 190 7.61 -9.48 -0.54
CA ARG A 190 6.88 -8.61 0.38
C ARG A 190 5.73 -7.90 -0.32
N MET A 191 5.98 -7.35 -1.52
CA MET A 191 4.99 -6.56 -2.24
C MET A 191 3.82 -7.43 -2.71
N THR A 192 4.09 -8.62 -3.23
CA THR A 192 3.04 -9.58 -3.58
C THR A 192 2.26 -10.00 -2.34
N ALA A 193 2.92 -10.28 -1.22
CA ALA A 193 2.24 -10.61 0.04
C ALA A 193 1.31 -9.49 0.51
N ALA A 194 1.76 -8.22 0.49
CA ALA A 194 0.92 -7.08 0.82
C ALA A 194 -0.31 -6.98 -0.10
N MET A 195 -0.13 -7.14 -1.41
CA MET A 195 -1.26 -7.15 -2.34
C MET A 195 -2.24 -8.32 -2.12
N GLY A 196 -1.80 -9.40 -1.47
CA GLY A 196 -2.70 -10.50 -1.10
C GLY A 196 -3.80 -10.09 -0.13
N GLU A 197 -3.52 -9.12 0.74
CA GLU A 197 -4.53 -8.56 1.62
C GLU A 197 -5.56 -7.71 0.86
N PHE A 198 -5.15 -6.98 -0.18
CA PHE A 198 -6.08 -6.25 -1.05
C PHE A 198 -6.98 -7.21 -1.83
N ASN A 199 -6.42 -8.34 -2.30
CA ASN A 199 -7.18 -9.39 -2.96
C ASN A 199 -8.24 -10.01 -2.02
N ALA A 200 -7.87 -10.29 -0.76
CA ALA A 200 -8.79 -10.78 0.25
C ALA A 200 -9.86 -9.72 0.60
N GLY A 201 -9.46 -8.46 0.73
CA GLY A 201 -10.37 -7.34 0.97
C GLY A 201 -11.42 -7.21 -0.13
N LYS A 202 -11.00 -7.18 -1.40
CA LYS A 202 -11.94 -7.15 -2.54
C LYS A 202 -12.82 -8.41 -2.57
N PHE A 203 -12.26 -9.59 -2.35
CA PHE A 203 -13.05 -10.84 -2.27
C PHE A 203 -14.19 -10.72 -1.25
N LEU A 204 -13.90 -10.19 -0.06
CA LEU A 204 -14.88 -10.05 1.01
C LEU A 204 -15.94 -8.99 0.66
N VAL A 205 -15.52 -7.85 0.12
CA VAL A 205 -16.42 -6.77 -0.30
C VAL A 205 -17.34 -7.21 -1.44
N ASP A 206 -16.80 -7.89 -2.46
CA ASP A 206 -17.58 -8.42 -3.58
C ASP A 206 -18.56 -9.52 -3.09
N ALA A 207 -18.24 -10.23 -2.01
CA ALA A 207 -19.14 -11.17 -1.34
C ALA A 207 -20.16 -10.50 -0.39
N GLY A 208 -20.17 -9.16 -0.30
CA GLY A 208 -21.13 -8.38 0.47
C GLY A 208 -20.80 -8.25 1.95
N TYR A 209 -19.53 -8.32 2.33
CA TYR A 209 -19.06 -8.05 3.69
C TYR A 209 -18.53 -6.63 3.82
N ASP A 210 -18.86 -5.98 4.93
CA ASP A 210 -18.13 -4.80 5.39
C ASP A 210 -16.79 -5.27 5.98
N ILE A 211 -15.70 -4.59 5.64
CA ILE A 211 -14.36 -4.93 6.14
C ILE A 211 -13.80 -3.80 7.00
N VAL A 212 -13.06 -4.18 8.04
CA VAL A 212 -12.22 -3.27 8.81
C VAL A 212 -10.82 -3.90 8.86
N PRO A 213 -9.78 -3.24 8.32
CA PRO A 213 -8.43 -3.77 8.34
C PRO A 213 -7.76 -3.62 9.72
N GLU A 214 -6.60 -4.24 9.89
CA GLU A 214 -5.66 -3.97 11.00
C GLU A 214 -6.30 -4.04 12.40
N ILE A 215 -7.00 -5.14 12.67
CA ILE A 215 -7.73 -5.29 13.93
C ILE A 215 -6.78 -5.66 15.05
N ASP A 216 -6.58 -4.72 15.97
CA ASP A 216 -5.92 -4.98 17.24
C ASP A 216 -6.72 -6.02 18.05
N VAL A 217 -6.03 -7.09 18.42
CA VAL A 217 -6.54 -8.13 19.30
C VAL A 217 -5.65 -8.25 20.53
N THR A 218 -6.20 -8.81 21.61
CA THR A 218 -5.58 -8.81 22.94
C THR A 218 -4.22 -9.52 23.02
N THR A 219 -3.83 -10.27 21.99
CA THR A 219 -2.53 -10.95 21.89
C THR A 219 -1.39 -10.02 21.45
N GLY A 220 -1.70 -8.80 20.97
CA GLY A 220 -0.70 -7.83 20.52
C GLY A 220 -0.24 -7.97 19.06
N HIS A 221 -0.88 -8.86 18.30
CA HIS A 221 -0.74 -8.94 16.84
C HIS A 221 -1.99 -8.36 16.19
N ALA A 222 -1.85 -7.51 15.16
CA ALA A 222 -2.98 -7.08 14.36
C ALA A 222 -3.41 -8.22 13.43
N ILE A 223 -4.72 -8.43 13.33
CA ILE A 223 -5.31 -9.36 12.36
C ILE A 223 -5.68 -8.57 11.12
N ASP A 224 -5.41 -9.14 9.94
CA ASP A 224 -5.51 -8.41 8.67
C ASP A 224 -6.90 -7.80 8.45
N TYR A 225 -7.99 -8.54 8.72
CA TYR A 225 -9.36 -8.02 8.62
C TYR A 225 -10.32 -8.56 9.68
N ARG A 226 -11.33 -7.75 9.97
CA ARG A 226 -12.65 -8.22 10.42
C ARG A 226 -13.65 -8.04 9.28
N ALA A 227 -14.23 -9.15 8.81
CA ALA A 227 -15.33 -9.17 7.85
C ALA A 227 -16.66 -9.27 8.59
N SER A 228 -17.57 -8.32 8.36
CA SER A 228 -18.86 -8.25 9.06
C SER A 228 -20.02 -8.27 8.09
N ARG A 229 -21.09 -9.00 8.44
CA ARG A 229 -22.35 -8.99 7.69
C ARG A 229 -23.50 -9.28 8.64
N ASN A 230 -24.58 -8.52 8.55
CA ASN A 230 -25.76 -8.65 9.42
C ASN A 230 -25.44 -8.59 10.93
N GLY A 231 -24.39 -7.85 11.32
CA GLY A 231 -23.96 -7.70 12.71
C GLY A 231 -23.08 -8.83 13.26
N GLU A 232 -22.79 -9.87 12.47
CA GLU A 232 -21.83 -10.92 12.81
C GLU A 232 -20.47 -10.61 12.19
N GLY A 233 -19.42 -10.63 13.01
CA GLY A 233 -18.05 -10.34 12.59
C GLY A 233 -17.15 -11.57 12.66
N THR A 234 -16.41 -11.83 11.59
CA THR A 234 -15.42 -12.90 11.48
C THR A 234 -14.04 -12.30 11.29
N LEU A 235 -13.07 -12.79 12.07
CA LEU A 235 -11.67 -12.41 11.90
C LEU A 235 -11.04 -13.20 10.75
N VAL A 236 -10.30 -12.52 9.89
CA VAL A 236 -9.66 -13.07 8.70
C VAL A 236 -8.19 -12.69 8.72
N GLU A 237 -7.34 -13.71 8.62
CA GLU A 237 -5.90 -13.54 8.47
C GLU A 237 -5.49 -14.03 7.09
N VAL A 238 -4.63 -13.28 6.40
CA VAL A 238 -4.25 -13.51 5.02
C VAL A 238 -2.81 -14.01 4.96
N THR A 239 -2.58 -14.94 4.04
CA THR A 239 -1.24 -15.36 3.65
C THR A 239 -1.21 -15.64 2.15
N ARG A 240 -0.05 -15.42 1.53
CA ARG A 240 0.12 -15.57 0.09
C ARG A 240 1.36 -16.40 -0.22
N PRO A 241 1.22 -17.65 -0.69
CA PRO A 241 2.36 -18.42 -1.18
C PRO A 241 3.00 -17.73 -2.39
N LEU A 242 4.28 -18.00 -2.61
CA LEU A 242 5.00 -17.51 -3.79
C LEU A 242 5.11 -18.61 -4.85
N PRO A 243 5.08 -18.25 -6.15
CA PRO A 243 5.20 -19.22 -7.24
C PRO A 243 6.52 -19.99 -7.19
N THR A 244 6.46 -21.25 -7.62
CA THR A 244 7.53 -22.22 -7.38
C THR A 244 8.66 -22.19 -8.38
N SER A 245 8.49 -21.48 -9.51
CA SER A 245 9.53 -21.29 -10.54
C SER A 245 10.83 -20.66 -10.02
N LYS A 246 10.82 -20.04 -8.82
CA LYS A 246 12.02 -19.51 -8.13
C LYS A 246 12.58 -20.43 -7.02
N ARG A 247 11.89 -21.52 -6.67
CA ARG A 247 12.35 -22.53 -5.69
C ARG A 247 12.84 -23.76 -6.44
N SER A 248 14.12 -24.10 -6.28
CA SER A 248 14.79 -25.21 -6.98
C SER A 248 14.23 -26.62 -6.69
N ALA A 249 13.22 -26.79 -5.84
CA ALA A 249 12.69 -28.11 -5.45
C ALA A 249 11.25 -28.15 -4.89
N GLY A 250 10.40 -27.14 -5.11
CA GLY A 250 9.05 -27.08 -4.52
C GLY A 250 7.91 -27.29 -5.54
N THR A 251 6.82 -27.97 -5.15
CA THR A 251 5.56 -27.98 -5.94
C THR A 251 4.61 -26.88 -5.45
N PRO A 252 3.70 -26.35 -6.27
CA PRO A 252 2.71 -25.34 -5.83
C PRO A 252 1.90 -25.80 -4.61
N VAL A 253 1.61 -27.09 -4.56
CA VAL A 253 0.94 -27.76 -3.44
C VAL A 253 1.77 -27.70 -2.15
N ALA A 254 3.09 -27.95 -2.25
CA ALA A 254 3.99 -27.80 -1.09
C ALA A 254 4.09 -26.33 -0.66
N ALA A 255 4.15 -25.39 -1.61
CA ALA A 255 4.19 -23.96 -1.29
C ALA A 255 2.96 -23.50 -0.50
N VAL A 256 1.76 -23.95 -0.86
CA VAL A 256 0.52 -23.68 -0.10
C VAL A 256 0.62 -24.23 1.32
N ARG A 257 1.09 -25.47 1.48
CA ARG A 257 1.23 -26.12 2.80
C ARG A 257 2.20 -25.38 3.69
N ASP A 258 3.42 -25.13 3.19
CA ASP A 258 4.49 -24.49 3.96
C ASP A 258 4.09 -23.07 4.41
N THR A 259 3.48 -22.31 3.50
CA THR A 259 3.06 -20.93 3.78
C THR A 259 1.91 -20.89 4.79
N ALA A 260 0.94 -21.80 4.68
CA ALA A 260 -0.13 -21.91 5.66
C ALA A 260 0.40 -22.38 7.03
N GLU A 261 1.27 -23.39 7.06
CA GLU A 261 1.83 -23.93 8.31
C GLU A 261 2.64 -22.88 9.07
N THR A 262 3.46 -22.09 8.38
CA THR A 262 4.25 -20.99 8.98
C THR A 262 3.34 -19.97 9.68
N LYS A 263 2.21 -19.61 9.04
CA LYS A 263 1.25 -18.65 9.59
C LYS A 263 0.45 -19.26 10.76
N SER A 264 0.10 -20.54 10.64
CA SER A 264 -0.73 -21.27 11.60
C SER A 264 0.01 -21.67 12.88
N GLY A 265 1.29 -22.02 12.78
CA GLY A 265 2.14 -22.43 13.91
C GLY A 265 2.55 -21.27 14.83
N GLY A 266 2.34 -20.02 14.41
CA GLY A 266 2.59 -18.82 15.21
C GLY A 266 1.29 -18.13 15.60
N GLN A 267 0.99 -17.03 14.90
CA GLN A 267 -0.03 -16.04 15.25
C GLN A 267 -1.42 -16.65 15.52
N LEU A 268 -1.87 -17.62 14.71
CA LEU A 268 -3.25 -18.11 14.77
C LEU A 268 -3.56 -19.03 15.96
N GLN A 269 -2.59 -19.77 16.49
CA GLN A 269 -2.79 -20.62 17.68
C GLN A 269 -3.08 -19.79 18.93
N GLU A 270 -2.54 -18.59 19.02
CA GLU A 270 -2.77 -17.66 20.13
C GLU A 270 -4.21 -17.13 20.18
N HIS A 271 -4.94 -17.23 19.06
CA HIS A 271 -6.33 -16.77 18.92
C HIS A 271 -7.39 -17.85 19.17
N GLY A 272 -7.01 -19.04 19.64
CA GLY A 272 -7.95 -20.08 20.04
C GLY A 272 -8.86 -20.61 18.92
N GLY A 273 -8.46 -20.44 17.65
CA GLY A 273 -9.20 -20.94 16.48
C GLY A 273 -10.36 -20.05 15.99
N GLY A 274 -10.51 -18.82 16.51
CA GLY A 274 -11.57 -17.88 16.11
C GLY A 274 -11.29 -17.10 14.82
N VAL A 275 -10.22 -17.41 14.10
CA VAL A 275 -9.76 -16.68 12.91
C VAL A 275 -9.80 -17.61 11.70
N VAL A 276 -10.34 -17.12 10.58
CA VAL A 276 -10.33 -17.83 9.30
C VAL A 276 -9.04 -17.51 8.56
N LEU A 277 -8.27 -18.54 8.19
CA LEU A 277 -7.08 -18.35 7.35
C LEU A 277 -7.49 -18.24 5.88
N PHE A 278 -7.13 -17.13 5.25
CA PHE A 278 -7.24 -16.91 3.81
C PHE A 278 -5.89 -17.16 3.16
N VAL A 279 -5.81 -18.15 2.29
CA VAL A 279 -4.62 -18.44 1.49
C VAL A 279 -4.84 -17.93 0.08
N ASP A 280 -4.30 -16.76 -0.22
CA ASP A 280 -4.37 -16.12 -1.53
C ASP A 280 -3.38 -16.75 -2.51
N CYS A 281 -3.86 -17.57 -3.42
CA CYS A 281 -3.09 -18.22 -4.48
C CYS A 281 -3.04 -17.39 -5.78
N SER A 282 -3.42 -16.11 -5.75
CA SER A 282 -3.38 -15.21 -6.92
C SER A 282 -1.99 -14.87 -7.43
N SER A 283 -0.94 -15.32 -6.74
CA SER A 283 0.46 -15.26 -7.19
C SER A 283 0.86 -16.43 -8.09
N PHE A 284 0.00 -17.46 -8.24
CA PHE A 284 0.29 -18.63 -9.07
C PHE A 284 -0.19 -18.44 -10.50
N PRO A 285 0.66 -18.75 -11.49
CA PRO A 285 0.22 -18.89 -12.87
C PRO A 285 -0.87 -19.95 -13.04
N ASP A 286 -1.51 -19.93 -14.19
CA ASP A 286 -2.67 -20.76 -14.48
C ASP A 286 -2.48 -22.28 -14.30
N ASP A 287 -1.31 -22.81 -14.66
CA ASP A 287 -0.97 -24.22 -14.51
C ASP A 287 -0.67 -24.63 -13.06
N GLU A 288 0.05 -23.78 -12.32
CA GLU A 288 0.31 -23.97 -10.89
C GLU A 288 -1.00 -23.98 -10.08
N TRP A 289 -1.90 -23.02 -10.35
CA TRP A 289 -3.22 -22.99 -9.70
C TRP A 289 -4.07 -24.21 -10.01
N ARG A 290 -4.14 -24.64 -11.28
CA ARG A 290 -4.91 -25.84 -11.65
C ARG A 290 -4.45 -27.07 -10.86
N SER A 291 -3.15 -27.18 -10.60
CA SER A 291 -2.59 -28.25 -9.78
C SER A 291 -3.05 -28.16 -8.32
N VAL A 292 -2.96 -26.97 -7.71
CA VAL A 292 -3.45 -26.73 -6.33
C VAL A 292 -4.94 -26.99 -6.21
N HIS A 293 -5.74 -26.50 -7.15
CA HIS A 293 -7.19 -26.64 -7.12
C HIS A 293 -7.66 -28.08 -7.35
N ALA A 294 -6.93 -28.87 -8.15
CA ALA A 294 -7.20 -30.28 -8.35
C ALA A 294 -6.87 -31.12 -7.09
N GLU A 295 -5.74 -30.83 -6.44
CA GLU A 295 -5.29 -31.60 -5.27
C GLU A 295 -5.94 -31.16 -3.95
N LYS A 296 -6.36 -29.90 -3.86
CA LYS A 296 -6.96 -29.28 -2.65
C LYS A 296 -6.17 -29.59 -1.37
N PRO A 297 -4.88 -29.21 -1.27
CA PRO A 297 -4.06 -29.55 -0.12
C PRO A 297 -4.67 -29.12 1.22
N GLU A 298 -4.37 -29.90 2.26
CA GLU A 298 -4.58 -29.49 3.65
C GLU A 298 -3.68 -28.30 3.97
N VAL A 299 -4.18 -27.37 4.80
CA VAL A 299 -3.48 -26.14 5.20
C VAL A 299 -3.22 -26.10 6.72
N HIS A 300 -3.44 -27.22 7.41
CA HIS A 300 -3.20 -27.43 8.85
C HIS A 300 -3.81 -26.41 9.83
N HIS A 301 -4.65 -25.49 9.33
CA HIS A 301 -5.54 -24.61 10.09
C HIS A 301 -6.97 -24.76 9.59
N ARG A 302 -7.93 -24.67 10.52
CA ARG A 302 -9.37 -24.73 10.22
C ARG A 302 -10.08 -23.78 11.19
N PRO A 303 -10.97 -22.90 10.71
CA PRO A 303 -11.45 -22.75 9.32
C PRO A 303 -10.45 -22.07 8.37
N ALA A 304 -10.46 -22.47 7.10
CA ALA A 304 -9.62 -21.84 6.07
C ALA A 304 -10.29 -21.77 4.69
N VAL A 305 -9.92 -20.75 3.92
CA VAL A 305 -10.34 -20.48 2.55
C VAL A 305 -9.08 -20.42 1.69
N VAL A 306 -8.98 -21.30 0.69
CA VAL A 306 -7.89 -21.25 -0.31
C VAL A 306 -8.51 -20.77 -1.61
N PHE A 307 -8.07 -19.62 -2.09
CA PHE A 307 -8.72 -18.94 -3.20
C PHE A 307 -7.70 -18.37 -4.16
N ARG A 308 -8.17 -18.08 -5.38
CA ARG A 308 -7.49 -17.29 -6.38
C ARG A 308 -8.45 -16.26 -6.92
N VAL A 309 -7.96 -15.04 -7.08
CA VAL A 309 -8.62 -13.96 -7.80
C VAL A 309 -7.87 -13.72 -9.09
N ARG A 310 -8.61 -13.38 -10.14
CA ARG A 310 -8.05 -12.85 -11.39
C ARG A 310 -8.57 -11.43 -11.60
N PRO A 311 -7.79 -10.56 -12.28
CA PRO A 311 -8.23 -9.20 -12.59
C PRO A 311 -9.53 -9.08 -13.40
N ASP A 312 -9.98 -10.17 -14.05
CA ASP A 312 -11.28 -10.26 -14.72
C ASP A 312 -12.47 -10.42 -13.74
N GLY A 313 -12.22 -10.37 -12.43
CA GLY A 313 -13.23 -10.52 -11.37
C GLY A 313 -13.56 -11.98 -11.05
N ARG A 314 -12.91 -12.96 -11.68
CA ARG A 314 -13.16 -14.38 -11.39
C ARG A 314 -12.55 -14.80 -10.06
N PHE A 315 -13.39 -15.39 -9.22
CA PHE A 315 -12.99 -16.09 -8.00
C PHE A 315 -13.04 -17.61 -8.20
N GLU A 316 -11.98 -18.30 -7.79
CA GLU A 316 -11.92 -19.76 -7.76
C GLU A 316 -11.36 -20.20 -6.41
N GLY A 317 -11.83 -21.32 -5.86
CA GLY A 317 -11.31 -21.75 -4.56
C GLY A 317 -11.94 -23.00 -3.97
N TYR A 318 -11.53 -23.29 -2.75
CA TYR A 318 -12.12 -24.32 -1.90
C TYR A 318 -11.94 -23.97 -0.42
N THR A 319 -12.77 -24.56 0.43
CA THR A 319 -12.73 -24.36 1.89
C THR A 319 -12.19 -25.59 2.62
N LYS A 320 -11.70 -25.38 3.85
CA LYS A 320 -11.31 -26.43 4.79
C LYS A 320 -11.91 -26.14 6.17
N GLY A 321 -12.69 -27.10 6.69
CA GLY A 321 -13.43 -26.93 7.94
C GLY A 321 -14.73 -26.14 7.78
N SER A 322 -15.34 -25.78 8.91
CA SER A 322 -16.59 -25.01 8.94
C SER A 322 -16.30 -23.51 8.84
N VAL A 323 -16.23 -22.98 7.62
CA VAL A 323 -15.97 -21.56 7.37
C VAL A 323 -17.24 -20.74 7.70
N PRO A 324 -17.18 -19.76 8.62
CA PRO A 324 -18.32 -18.91 8.99
C PRO A 324 -18.52 -17.72 8.03
N LEU A 325 -18.18 -17.91 6.74
CA LEU A 325 -18.31 -16.92 5.68
C LEU A 325 -18.96 -17.61 4.47
N ASP A 326 -19.88 -16.91 3.81
CA ASP A 326 -20.42 -17.34 2.53
C ASP A 326 -19.42 -16.98 1.43
N VAL A 327 -18.76 -18.00 0.88
CA VAL A 327 -17.77 -17.84 -0.19
C VAL A 327 -18.39 -18.19 -1.56
N PRO A 328 -18.06 -17.46 -2.65
CA PRO A 328 -18.79 -17.54 -3.91
C PRO A 328 -18.23 -18.61 -4.89
N PHE A 329 -17.96 -19.84 -4.43
CA PHE A 329 -17.50 -20.95 -5.30
C PHE A 329 -17.92 -22.35 -4.83
#